data_AF-A0A655JLW0-F1
#
_entry.id   AF-A0A655JLW0-F1
#
_cell.length_a   1.000
_cell.length_b   1.000
_cell.length_c   1.000
_cell.angle_alpha   90.00
_cell.angle_beta   90.00
_cell.angle_gamma   90.00
#
_symmetry.space_group_name_H-M   'P 1'
#
loop_
_entity.id
_entity.type
_entity.pdbx_description
1 polymer ?
#
loop_
_entity_poly.entity_id
_entity_poly.type
_entity_poly.pdbx_seq_one_letter_code
_entity_poly.pdbx_strand_id
1 'polypeptide(L)' 'MVKLALNSALLQQGVATSRMVSTVFDGAARHTPEGHAFVADAVEHGFRDAVRRRDEPFGDYGRQASRV' A
#
# COMPACT_ATOMS: atom_id res chain seq x y z
N MET A 1 9.61 -29.04 13.03
CA MET A 1 8.36 -28.91 13.83
C MET A 1 8.10 -27.50 14.35
N VAL A 2 9.11 -26.72 14.73
CA VAL A 2 8.92 -25.35 15.28
C VAL A 2 8.06 -24.43 14.40
N LYS A 3 8.31 -24.38 13.08
CA LYS A 3 7.50 -23.57 12.15
C LYS A 3 6.00 -23.92 12.17
N LEU A 4 5.66 -25.20 12.25
CA LEU A 4 4.26 -25.64 12.30
C LEU A 4 3.59 -25.23 13.61
N ALA A 5 4.33 -25.32 14.73
CA ALA A 5 3.84 -24.90 16.04
C ALA A 5 3.64 -23.37 16.13
N LEU A 6 4.52 -22.56 15.54
CA LEU A 6 4.37 -21.10 15.52
C LEU A 6 3.27 -20.65 14.55
N ASN A 7 3.16 -21.32 13.39
CA ASN A 7 2.17 -20.96 12.39
C ASN A 7 0.74 -21.25 12.84
N SER A 8 0.49 -22.20 13.75
CA SER A 8 -0.86 -22.45 14.25
C SER A 8 -1.41 -21.22 14.98
N ALA A 9 -0.61 -20.61 15.85
CA ALA A 9 -0.96 -19.39 16.56
C ALA A 9 -1.13 -18.20 15.59
N LEU A 10 -0.23 -18.04 14.60
CA LEU A 10 -0.33 -16.98 13.60
C LEU A 10 -1.61 -17.10 12.76
N LEU A 11 -1.89 -18.28 12.21
CA LEU A 11 -3.01 -18.47 11.30
C LEU A 11 -4.37 -18.41 12.02
N GLN A 12 -4.42 -18.77 13.30
CA GLN A 12 -5.62 -18.59 14.14
C GLN A 12 -5.99 -17.12 14.38
N GLN A 13 -5.09 -16.16 14.13
CA GLN A 13 -5.40 -14.73 14.16
C GLN A 13 -6.25 -14.26 12.96
N GLY A 14 -6.61 -15.15 12.03
CA GLY A 14 -7.47 -14.80 10.89
C GLY A 14 -6.71 -14.19 9.71
N VAL A 15 -5.40 -14.47 9.57
CA VAL A 15 -4.54 -13.95 8.48
C VAL A 15 -5.14 -14.17 7.08
N ALA A 16 -5.86 -15.27 6.87
CA ALA A 16 -6.54 -15.56 5.61
C ALA A 16 -7.64 -14.53 5.28
N THR A 17 -8.48 -14.20 6.27
CA THR A 17 -9.54 -13.20 6.11
C THR A 17 -8.96 -11.81 5.91
N SER A 18 -7.94 -11.44 6.70
CA SER A 18 -7.23 -10.16 6.54
C SER A 18 -6.63 -10.01 5.14
N ARG A 19 -6.01 -11.08 4.61
CA ARG A 19 -5.48 -11.08 3.24
C ARG A 19 -6.57 -10.93 2.19
N MET A 20 -7.68 -11.66 2.35
CA MET A 20 -8.79 -11.63 1.40
C MET A 20 -9.37 -10.21 1.31
N VAL A 21 -9.72 -9.60 2.43
CA VAL A 21 -10.32 -8.26 2.43
C VAL A 21 -9.31 -7.18 2.00
N SER A 22 -8.03 -7.32 2.36
CA SER A 22 -6.99 -6.37 1.93
C SER A 22 -6.79 -6.40 0.41
N THR A 23 -6.93 -7.56 -0.22
CA THR A 23 -6.89 -7.68 -1.69
C THR A 23 -8.05 -6.93 -2.35
N VAL A 24 -9.24 -7.01 -1.75
CA VAL A 24 -10.41 -6.24 -2.22
C VAL A 24 -10.16 -4.74 -2.06
N PHE A 25 -9.62 -4.30 -0.92
CA PHE A 25 -9.32 -2.89 -0.69
C PHE A 25 -8.22 -2.35 -1.61
N ASP A 26 -7.19 -3.14 -1.93
CA ASP A 26 -6.20 -2.74 -2.94
C ASP A 26 -6.85 -2.56 -4.33
N GLY A 27 -7.77 -3.46 -4.69
CA GLY A 27 -8.59 -3.31 -5.89
C GLY A 27 -9.39 -2.02 -5.89
N ALA A 28 -10.08 -1.72 -4.78
CA ALA A 28 -10.86 -0.49 -4.63
C ALA A 28 -9.99 0.75 -4.72
N ALA A 29 -8.85 0.79 -4.02
CA ALA A 29 -7.90 1.92 -4.02
C ALA A 29 -7.41 2.30 -5.42
N ARG A 30 -7.31 1.31 -6.32
CA ARG A 30 -6.93 1.53 -7.73
C ARG A 30 -8.07 2.02 -8.63
N HIS A 31 -9.30 2.06 -8.15
CA HIS A 31 -10.51 2.44 -8.91
C HIS A 31 -11.35 3.52 -8.24
N THR A 32 -10.87 4.16 -7.17
CA THR A 32 -11.51 5.37 -6.64
C THR A 32 -11.16 6.60 -7.50
N PRO A 33 -11.89 7.71 -7.36
CA PRO A 33 -11.52 8.97 -8.02
C PRO A 33 -10.07 9.40 -7.74
N GLU A 34 -9.59 9.21 -6.50
CA GLU A 34 -8.22 9.53 -6.09
C GLU A 34 -7.19 8.62 -6.79
N GLY A 35 -7.48 7.31 -6.89
CA GLY A 35 -6.64 6.37 -7.62
C GLY A 35 -6.53 6.74 -9.11
N HIS A 36 -7.64 7.09 -9.73
CA HIS A 36 -7.65 7.58 -11.12
C HIS A 36 -6.93 8.92 -11.28
N ALA A 37 -7.06 9.85 -10.34
CA ALA A 37 -6.34 11.12 -10.36
C ALA A 37 -4.82 10.92 -10.25
N PHE A 38 -4.36 9.99 -9.40
CA PHE A 38 -2.95 9.63 -9.31
C PHE A 38 -2.44 9.01 -10.62
N VAL A 39 -3.21 8.13 -11.25
CA VAL A 39 -2.85 7.56 -12.57
C VAL A 39 -2.81 8.66 -13.64
N ALA A 40 -3.77 9.58 -13.66
CA ALA A 40 -3.78 10.69 -14.61
C ALA A 40 -2.51 11.56 -14.47
N ASP A 41 -2.15 11.94 -13.23
CA ASP A 41 -0.93 12.71 -12.96
C ASP A 41 0.34 11.94 -13.36
N ALA A 42 0.38 10.63 -13.10
CA ALA A 42 1.50 9.76 -13.49
C ALA A 42 1.64 9.60 -15.01
N VAL A 43 0.54 9.65 -15.77
CA VAL A 43 0.55 9.60 -17.24
C VAL A 43 0.97 10.95 -17.82
N GLU A 44 0.50 12.06 -17.26
CA GLU A 44 0.77 13.41 -17.75
C GLU A 44 2.19 13.88 -17.43
N HIS A 45 2.63 13.69 -16.18
CA HIS A 45 3.91 14.22 -15.67
C HIS A 45 4.97 13.13 -15.47
N GLY A 46 4.60 11.86 -15.65
CA GLY A 46 5.46 10.70 -15.37
C GLY A 46 5.34 10.22 -13.92
N PHE A 47 5.49 8.90 -13.74
CA PHE A 47 5.28 8.25 -12.44
C PHE A 47 6.16 8.81 -11.30
N ARG A 48 7.41 9.19 -11.59
CA ARG A 48 8.32 9.74 -10.57
C ARG A 48 7.83 11.06 -9.99
N ASP A 49 7.20 11.89 -10.82
CA ASP A 49 6.69 13.20 -10.39
C ASP A 49 5.38 13.04 -9.63
N ALA A 50 4.51 12.11 -10.02
CA ALA A 50 3.33 11.75 -9.24
C ALA A 50 3.67 11.23 -7.85
N VAL A 51 4.71 10.38 -7.73
CA VAL A 51 5.22 9.94 -6.42
C VAL A 51 5.78 11.12 -5.62
N ARG A 52 6.49 12.06 -6.26
CA ARG A 52 6.98 13.26 -5.57
C ARG A 52 5.82 14.10 -5.01
N ARG A 53 4.80 14.39 -5.81
CA ARG A 53 3.62 15.15 -5.38
C ARG A 53 2.86 14.45 -4.25
N ARG A 54 2.87 13.12 -4.23
CA ARG A 54 2.28 12.32 -3.16
C ARG A 54 3.07 12.43 -1.84
N ASP A 55 4.39 12.30 -1.88
CA ASP A 55 5.22 12.14 -0.66
C ASP A 55 5.82 13.46 -0.14
N GLU A 56 6.11 14.42 -1.03
CA GLU A 56 6.74 15.70 -0.68
C GLU A 56 5.96 16.50 0.39
N PRO A 57 4.60 16.55 0.38
CA PRO A 57 3.83 17.21 1.44
C PRO A 57 4.01 16.58 2.83
N PHE A 58 4.41 15.31 2.89
CA PHE A 58 4.68 14.59 4.13
C PHE A 58 6.15 14.66 4.55
N GLY A 59 7.02 15.24 3.71
CA GLY A 59 8.43 15.46 4.03
C GLY A 59 9.28 14.19 4.00
N ASP A 60 8.83 13.14 3.33
CA ASP A 60 9.50 11.83 3.27
C ASP A 60 9.74 11.30 1.85
N TYR A 61 9.69 12.19 0.84
CA TYR A 61 9.95 11.82 -0.54
C TYR A 61 11.32 11.12 -0.72
N GLY A 62 11.29 9.97 -1.39
CA GLY A 62 12.47 9.23 -1.80
C GLY A 62 13.10 8.45 -0.65
N ARG A 63 14.29 8.89 -0.20
CA ARG A 63 15.03 8.23 0.90
C ARG A 63 14.97 9.00 2.22
N GLN A 64 14.17 10.05 2.28
CA GLN A 64 13.96 10.80 3.51
C GLN A 64 13.16 9.93 4.49
N ALA A 65 13.46 10.05 5.78
CA ALA A 65 12.78 9.25 6.80
C ALA A 65 11.47 9.91 7.23
N SER A 66 10.40 9.12 7.34
CA SER A 66 9.07 9.57 7.82
C SER A 66 9.02 9.86 9.33
N ARG A 67 10.09 9.58 10.08
CA ARG A 67 10.23 9.81 11.54
C ARG A 67 9.11 9.18 12.37
N VAL A 68 8.77 7.93 12.05
CA VAL A 68 7.86 7.05 12.81
C VAL A 68 8.55 6.38 13.98
#